data_AF-J3LRC7-F1
#
_entry.id   AF-J3LRC7-F1
#
_cell.length_a   1.000
_cell.length_b   1.000
_cell.length_c   1.000
_cell.angle_alpha   90.00
_cell.angle_beta   90.00
_cell.angle_gamma   90.00
#
_symmetry.space_group_name_H-M   'P 1'
#
loop_
_entity.id
_entity.type
_entity.pdbx_description
1 polymer ?
#
loop_
_entity_poly.entity_id
_entity_poly.type
_entity_poly.pdbx_seq_one_letter_code
_entity_poly.pdbx_strand_id
1 'polypeptide(L)'
;MAPSILLPLFLLVAVADAATFTITNRCQYTVWPAAVPSGGGAKLDPGQTWTIDVPAGTTGGRGGPRCAAAITPQCPGELRAAGGCNSACTVFREDKYCCTGSAANSCGPTSYSEFFKRLCPDAYSYPKDDPSSTYTCPGGTNYHVIFCP
;
A
#
# COMPACT_ATOMS: atom_id res chain seq x y z
N MET A 1 -20.32 25.14 57.28
CA MET A 1 -19.10 25.28 56.47
C MET A 1 -18.83 23.94 55.82
N ALA A 2 -19.19 23.78 54.55
CA ALA A 2 -18.82 22.63 53.72
C ALA A 2 -18.32 23.20 52.39
N PRO A 3 -17.08 22.92 51.96
CA PRO A 3 -16.57 23.47 50.71
C PRO A 3 -17.14 22.66 49.55
N SER A 4 -17.84 23.34 48.64
CA SER A 4 -18.24 22.75 47.36
C SER A 4 -16.99 22.55 46.50
N ILE A 5 -16.55 21.30 46.39
CA ILE A 5 -15.47 20.89 45.50
C ILE A 5 -16.05 20.78 44.08
N LEU A 6 -15.79 21.79 43.25
CA LEU A 6 -16.01 21.74 41.81
C LEU A 6 -14.91 20.87 41.17
N LEU A 7 -15.25 19.64 40.80
CA LEU A 7 -14.37 18.77 40.02
C LEU A 7 -14.36 19.27 38.56
N PRO A 8 -13.21 19.66 37.97
CA PRO A 8 -13.18 20.04 36.57
C PRO A 8 -13.36 18.78 35.73
N LEU A 9 -14.42 18.77 34.91
CA LEU A 9 -14.61 17.77 33.87
C LEU A 9 -13.51 17.98 32.82
N PHE A 10 -12.39 17.27 32.96
CA PHE A 10 -11.35 17.21 31.95
C PHE A 10 -11.94 16.52 30.71
N LEU A 11 -12.23 17.30 29.67
CA LEU A 11 -12.59 16.78 28.35
C LEU A 11 -11.34 16.07 27.79
N LEU A 12 -11.34 14.73 27.79
CA LEU A 12 -10.35 13.94 27.05
C LEU A 12 -10.59 14.19 25.56
N VAL A 13 -9.88 15.17 24.98
CA VAL A 13 -9.81 15.31 23.53
C VAL A 13 -8.94 14.17 23.02
N ALA A 14 -9.56 13.19 22.36
CA ALA A 14 -8.82 12.20 21.60
C ALA A 14 -8.08 12.94 20.47
N VAL A 15 -6.76 13.08 20.60
CA VAL A 15 -5.92 13.59 19.51
C VAL A 15 -5.95 12.54 18.41
N ALA A 16 -6.57 12.88 17.29
CA ALA A 16 -6.52 12.08 16.08
C ALA A 16 -5.16 12.36 15.40
N ASP A 17 -4.25 11.40 15.43
CA ASP A 17 -2.94 11.50 14.76
C ASP A 17 -3.09 11.38 13.23
N ALA A 18 -3.24 12.51 12.55
CA ALA A 18 -3.25 12.60 11.09
C ALA A 18 -1.87 12.19 10.50
N ALA A 19 -1.88 11.64 9.28
CA ALA A 19 -0.66 11.24 8.57
C ALA A 19 -0.55 12.00 7.25
N THR A 20 0.66 12.43 6.90
CA THR A 20 0.94 13.05 5.61
C THR A 20 1.62 12.05 4.67
N PHE A 21 1.11 11.95 3.45
CA PHE A 21 1.73 11.21 2.35
C PHE A 21 2.42 12.19 1.41
N THR A 22 3.72 12.01 1.22
CA THR A 22 4.49 12.67 0.16
C THR A 22 4.65 11.68 -0.99
N ILE A 23 4.27 12.08 -2.20
CA ILE A 23 4.30 11.24 -3.40
C ILE A 23 5.24 11.89 -4.41
N THR A 24 6.34 11.24 -4.76
CA THR A 24 7.35 11.79 -5.67
C THR A 24 7.43 10.96 -6.95
N ASN A 25 7.46 11.64 -8.10
CA ASN A 25 7.79 11.02 -9.37
C ASN A 25 9.30 11.12 -9.65
N ARG A 26 10.02 10.00 -9.59
CA ARG A 26 11.43 9.92 -10.06
C ARG A 26 11.56 9.25 -11.43
N CYS A 27 10.44 8.89 -12.07
CA CYS A 27 10.46 8.37 -13.42
C CYS A 27 10.91 9.44 -14.41
N GLN A 28 11.46 9.01 -15.55
CA GLN A 28 11.81 9.90 -16.68
C GLN A 28 10.58 10.31 -17.52
N TYR A 29 9.38 9.97 -17.07
CA TYR A 29 8.10 10.23 -17.72
C TYR A 29 7.08 10.71 -16.70
N THR A 30 6.06 11.41 -17.17
CA THR A 30 4.94 11.88 -16.34
C THR A 30 4.14 10.70 -15.79
N VAL A 31 3.68 10.81 -14.55
CA VAL A 31 2.76 9.87 -13.90
C VAL A 31 1.51 10.59 -13.40
N TRP A 32 0.43 9.83 -13.23
CA TRP A 32 -0.87 10.34 -12.76
C TRP A 32 -1.34 9.53 -11.55
N PRO A 33 -0.72 9.71 -10.37
CA PRO A 33 -1.18 9.06 -9.16
C PRO A 33 -2.61 9.46 -8.79
N ALA A 34 -3.31 8.50 -8.21
CA ALA A 34 -4.60 8.70 -7.58
C ALA A 34 -4.54 8.23 -6.13
N ALA A 35 -5.24 8.94 -5.26
CA ALA A 35 -5.38 8.64 -3.84
C ALA A 35 -6.85 8.76 -3.45
N VAL A 36 -7.36 7.71 -2.82
CA VAL A 36 -8.74 7.60 -2.34
C VAL A 36 -8.73 7.11 -0.90
N PRO A 37 -9.62 7.61 -0.01
CA PRO A 37 -10.67 8.59 -0.27
C PRO A 37 -10.17 10.04 -0.37
N SER A 38 -8.97 10.34 0.13
CA SER A 38 -8.41 11.70 0.19
C SER A 38 -7.40 11.94 -0.94
N GLY A 39 -7.49 13.09 -1.62
CA GLY A 39 -6.52 13.56 -2.62
C GLY A 39 -7.02 13.55 -4.07
N GLY A 40 -7.86 12.59 -4.47
CA GLY A 40 -8.33 12.51 -5.85
C GLY A 40 -7.19 12.06 -6.78
N GLY A 41 -6.77 12.90 -7.73
CA GLY A 41 -5.66 12.60 -8.63
C GLY A 41 -4.83 13.82 -8.98
N ALA A 42 -3.55 13.61 -9.25
CA ALA A 42 -2.61 14.67 -9.61
C ALA A 42 -1.73 14.23 -10.79
N LYS A 43 -1.43 15.16 -11.70
CA LYS A 43 -0.38 14.99 -12.71
C LYS A 43 0.97 15.32 -12.07
N LEU A 44 1.95 14.43 -12.18
CA LEU A 44 3.33 14.66 -11.75
C LEU A 44 4.31 14.44 -12.89
N ASP A 45 4.92 15.52 -13.36
CA ASP A 45 6.06 15.49 -14.25
C ASP A 45 7.32 15.00 -13.50
N PRO A 46 8.39 14.58 -14.21
CA PRO A 46 9.63 14.11 -13.58
C PRO A 46 10.17 15.08 -12.52
N GLY A 47 10.47 14.57 -11.33
CA GLY A 47 10.98 15.34 -10.20
C GLY A 47 9.90 16.03 -9.34
N GLN A 48 8.64 16.04 -9.78
CA GLN A 48 7.56 16.67 -9.01
C GLN A 48 7.11 15.81 -7.83
N THR A 49 6.54 16.50 -6.83
CA THR A 49 6.03 15.91 -5.60
C THR A 49 4.64 16.44 -5.30
N TRP A 50 3.78 15.57 -4.79
CA TRP A 50 2.43 15.88 -4.31
C TRP A 50 2.27 15.42 -2.87
N THR A 51 1.69 16.28 -2.02
CA THR A 51 1.46 16.00 -0.61
C THR A 51 -0.03 15.92 -0.32
N ILE A 52 -0.43 14.91 0.46
CA ILE A 52 -1.82 14.65 0.84
C ILE A 52 -1.88 14.41 2.34
N ASP A 53 -2.81 15.06 3.02
CA ASP A 53 -3.12 14.78 4.42
C ASP A 53 -4.24 13.74 4.51
N VAL A 54 -3.99 12.69 5.28
CA VAL A 54 -4.91 11.57 5.50
C VAL A 54 -5.33 11.57 6.98
N PRO A 55 -6.63 11.50 7.29
CA PRO A 55 -7.12 11.42 8.66
C PRO A 55 -6.54 10.24 9.45
N ALA A 56 -6.49 10.37 10.78
CA ALA A 56 -5.94 9.39 11.69
C ALA A 56 -6.62 8.01 11.60
N GLY A 57 -5.87 6.92 11.80
CA GLY A 57 -6.49 5.59 11.94
C GLY A 57 -5.65 4.31 11.77
N THR A 58 -4.35 4.29 12.09
CA THR A 58 -3.55 3.03 12.01
C THR A 58 -2.44 2.96 13.08
N THR A 59 -2.04 1.75 13.49
CA THR A 59 -1.07 1.47 14.58
C THR A 59 -0.15 0.27 14.26
N GLY A 60 1.02 0.18 14.93
CA GLY A 60 2.01 -0.94 14.90
C GLY A 60 3.20 -0.68 13.96
N GLY A 61 4.42 -1.24 14.07
CA GLY A 61 5.63 -0.78 13.31
C GLY A 61 6.37 -1.82 12.43
N ARG A 62 6.77 -1.44 11.19
CA ARG A 62 7.92 -1.70 10.28
C ARG A 62 7.68 -0.86 8.98
N GLY A 63 8.72 -0.27 8.38
CA GLY A 63 8.58 0.60 7.17
C GLY A 63 7.92 -0.08 5.96
N GLY A 64 7.50 0.66 4.94
CA GLY A 64 6.70 0.12 3.83
C GLY A 64 7.44 -0.76 2.79
N PRO A 65 6.71 -1.41 1.87
CA PRO A 65 7.28 -2.30 0.87
C PRO A 65 8.17 -1.56 -0.13
N ARG A 66 9.21 -2.24 -0.63
CA ARG A 66 10.13 -1.69 -1.64
C ARG A 66 10.23 -2.62 -2.84
N CYS A 67 10.30 -2.03 -4.03
CA CYS A 67 10.35 -2.76 -5.29
C CYS A 67 11.09 -1.89 -6.33
N ALA A 68 12.36 -2.20 -6.59
CA ALA A 68 13.18 -1.50 -7.60
C ALA A 68 13.33 -2.29 -8.90
N ALA A 69 12.78 -3.51 -8.96
CA ALA A 69 12.92 -4.38 -10.12
C ALA A 69 12.07 -3.90 -11.30
N ALA A 70 12.64 -3.98 -12.51
CA ALA A 70 11.88 -3.81 -13.75
C ALA A 70 11.07 -5.09 -14.05
N ILE A 71 9.82 -5.13 -13.60
CA ILE A 71 8.91 -6.28 -13.77
C ILE A 71 8.42 -6.41 -15.22
N THR A 72 7.98 -5.30 -15.84
CA THR A 72 7.34 -5.30 -17.16
C THR A 72 8.17 -6.01 -18.25
N PRO A 73 9.50 -5.80 -18.37
CA PRO A 73 10.31 -6.50 -19.36
C PRO A 73 10.45 -8.01 -19.11
N GLN A 74 10.30 -8.46 -17.86
CA GLN A 74 10.45 -9.86 -17.46
C GLN A 74 9.12 -10.61 -17.36
N CYS A 75 8.00 -9.93 -17.64
CA CYS A 75 6.66 -10.46 -17.43
C CYS A 75 6.41 -11.75 -18.25
N PRO A 76 5.95 -12.84 -17.60
CA PRO A 76 5.50 -14.06 -18.27
C PRO A 76 4.48 -13.75 -19.35
N GLY A 77 4.53 -14.49 -20.47
CA GLY A 77 3.75 -14.18 -21.67
C GLY A 77 2.25 -14.06 -21.40
N GLU A 78 1.72 -14.94 -20.55
CA GLU A 78 0.31 -15.02 -20.17
C GLU A 78 -0.15 -13.84 -19.33
N LEU A 79 0.78 -13.15 -18.65
CA LEU A 79 0.48 -12.05 -17.73
C LEU A 79 0.74 -10.66 -18.33
N ARG A 80 1.27 -10.58 -19.55
CA ARG A 80 1.62 -9.30 -20.17
C ARG A 80 0.38 -8.42 -20.37
N ALA A 81 0.54 -7.14 -20.07
CA ALA A 81 -0.44 -6.10 -20.33
C ALA A 81 0.23 -4.88 -20.96
N ALA A 82 -0.54 -3.99 -21.58
CA ALA A 82 -0.01 -2.74 -22.10
C ALA A 82 0.57 -1.90 -20.95
N GLY A 83 1.89 -1.69 -20.97
CA GLY A 83 2.60 -0.92 -19.95
C GLY A 83 2.78 -1.63 -18.59
N GLY A 84 2.45 -2.92 -18.46
CA GLY A 84 2.48 -3.59 -17.16
C GLY A 84 2.48 -5.12 -17.21
N CYS A 85 2.30 -5.72 -16.04
CA CYS A 85 2.23 -7.17 -15.84
C CYS A 85 1.07 -7.46 -14.87
N ASN A 86 0.06 -8.20 -15.34
CA ASN A 86 -1.11 -8.55 -14.56
C ASN A 86 -0.79 -9.60 -13.51
N SER A 87 -1.57 -9.63 -12.43
CA SER A 87 -1.58 -10.78 -11.52
C SER A 87 -2.24 -12.00 -12.17
N ALA A 88 -1.88 -13.20 -11.72
CA ALA A 88 -2.55 -14.43 -12.16
C ALA A 88 -4.05 -14.43 -11.84
N CYS A 89 -4.47 -13.86 -10.70
CA CYS A 89 -5.89 -13.73 -10.37
C CYS A 89 -6.64 -12.88 -11.40
N THR A 90 -6.06 -11.75 -11.81
CA THR A 90 -6.66 -10.85 -12.81
C THR A 90 -6.87 -11.54 -14.15
N VAL A 91 -5.90 -12.35 -14.59
CA VAL A 91 -5.92 -13.04 -15.89
C VAL A 91 -6.82 -14.27 -15.87
N PHE A 92 -6.60 -15.18 -14.92
CA PHE A 92 -7.22 -16.50 -14.94
C PHE A 92 -8.54 -16.58 -14.16
N ARG A 93 -8.73 -15.72 -13.15
CA ARG A 93 -9.94 -15.67 -12.30
C ARG A 93 -10.30 -17.00 -11.61
N GLU A 94 -9.29 -17.85 -11.38
CA GLU A 94 -9.45 -19.13 -10.69
C GLU A 94 -9.23 -18.97 -9.19
N ASP A 95 -9.99 -19.75 -8.40
CA ASP A 95 -9.89 -19.80 -6.94
C ASP A 95 -8.45 -19.90 -6.43
N LYS A 96 -7.61 -20.73 -7.07
CA LYS A 96 -6.22 -20.96 -6.66
C LYS A 96 -5.33 -19.71 -6.74
N TYR A 97 -5.64 -18.76 -7.64
CA TYR A 97 -4.86 -17.52 -7.79
C TYR A 97 -5.49 -16.36 -7.01
N CYS A 98 -6.81 -16.38 -6.85
CA CYS A 98 -7.56 -15.34 -6.16
C CYS A 98 -7.78 -15.63 -4.67
N CYS A 99 -7.42 -16.82 -4.21
CA CYS A 99 -7.68 -17.31 -2.87
C CYS A 99 -9.17 -17.23 -2.47
N THR A 100 -10.06 -17.56 -3.40
CA THR A 100 -11.52 -17.56 -3.22
C THR A 100 -12.08 -18.98 -3.16
N GLY A 101 -13.36 -19.10 -2.81
CA GLY A 101 -14.11 -20.35 -2.92
C GLY A 101 -13.42 -21.54 -2.27
N SER A 102 -13.14 -22.56 -3.09
CA SER A 102 -12.49 -23.80 -2.66
C SER A 102 -11.05 -23.62 -2.15
N ALA A 103 -10.36 -22.58 -2.62
CA ALA A 103 -9.01 -22.25 -2.21
C ALA A 103 -8.96 -21.23 -1.05
N ALA A 104 -10.11 -20.77 -0.54
CA ALA A 104 -10.17 -19.71 0.47
C ALA A 104 -9.36 -20.04 1.73
N ASN A 105 -9.21 -21.32 2.09
CA ASN A 105 -8.43 -21.75 3.27
C ASN A 105 -7.14 -22.52 2.92
N SER A 106 -6.93 -22.87 1.65
CA SER A 106 -5.80 -23.68 1.18
C SER A 106 -4.92 -22.94 0.16
N CYS A 107 -5.13 -21.64 -0.03
CA CYS A 107 -4.35 -20.83 -0.96
C CYS A 107 -2.88 -20.76 -0.55
N GLY A 108 -1.99 -20.82 -1.54
CA GLY A 108 -0.55 -20.72 -1.34
C GLY A 108 0.14 -20.12 -2.57
N PRO A 109 1.47 -20.01 -2.54
CA PRO A 109 2.24 -19.51 -3.67
C PRO A 109 2.07 -20.40 -4.90
N THR A 110 2.09 -19.76 -6.06
CA THR A 110 2.10 -20.37 -7.39
C THR A 110 3.34 -19.92 -8.16
N SER A 111 3.66 -20.58 -9.27
CA SER A 111 4.77 -20.15 -10.14
C SER A 111 4.66 -18.68 -10.57
N TYR A 112 3.43 -18.18 -10.77
CA TYR A 112 3.20 -16.79 -11.12
C TYR A 112 3.40 -15.82 -9.95
N SER A 113 2.97 -16.15 -8.72
CA SER A 113 3.24 -15.28 -7.56
C SER A 113 4.71 -15.30 -7.17
N GLU A 114 5.38 -16.45 -7.27
CA GLU A 114 6.82 -16.57 -7.01
C GLU A 114 7.66 -15.71 -7.96
N PHE A 115 7.22 -15.54 -9.21
CA PHE A 115 7.84 -14.59 -10.14
C PHE A 115 7.85 -13.17 -9.57
N PHE A 116 6.71 -12.66 -9.10
CA PHE A 116 6.63 -11.33 -8.48
C PHE A 116 7.41 -11.27 -7.16
N LYS A 117 7.28 -12.29 -6.32
CA LYS A 117 7.91 -12.34 -5.00
C LYS A 117 9.44 -12.32 -5.08
N ARG A 118 10.01 -13.03 -6.05
CA ARG A 118 11.46 -13.02 -6.29
C ARG A 118 11.97 -11.64 -6.69
N LEU A 119 11.21 -10.91 -7.50
CA LEU A 119 11.60 -9.57 -7.97
C LEU A 119 11.40 -8.51 -6.89
N CYS A 120 10.33 -8.63 -6.11
CA CYS A 120 9.97 -7.69 -5.05
C CYS A 120 9.54 -8.46 -3.78
N PRO A 121 10.52 -8.91 -2.96
CA PRO A 121 10.27 -9.74 -1.78
C PRO A 121 9.41 -9.08 -0.71
N ASP A 122 9.43 -7.75 -0.67
CA ASP A 122 8.66 -6.95 0.29
C ASP A 122 7.20 -6.78 -0.13
N ALA A 123 6.85 -7.01 -1.39
CA ALA A 123 5.49 -6.77 -1.89
C ALA A 123 4.62 -8.03 -1.76
N TYR A 124 3.31 -7.82 -1.61
CA TYR A 124 2.33 -8.89 -1.77
C TYR A 124 2.40 -9.43 -3.20
N SER A 125 2.58 -10.74 -3.32
CA SER A 125 2.62 -11.43 -4.62
C SER A 125 1.35 -12.22 -4.93
N TYR A 126 0.55 -12.53 -3.91
CA TYR A 126 -0.76 -13.18 -3.97
C TYR A 126 -1.59 -12.78 -2.71
N PRO A 127 -2.91 -13.03 -2.68
CA PRO A 127 -3.79 -12.47 -1.64
C PRO A 127 -3.46 -12.86 -0.18
N LYS A 128 -2.81 -14.00 0.05
CA LYS A 128 -2.45 -14.48 1.40
C LYS A 128 -0.96 -14.34 1.74
N ASP A 129 -0.26 -13.45 1.06
CA ASP A 129 1.19 -13.21 1.25
C ASP A 129 1.52 -12.34 2.48
N ASP A 130 0.74 -12.46 3.57
CA ASP A 130 0.87 -11.63 4.77
C ASP A 130 2.22 -11.75 5.49
N PRO A 131 2.77 -12.98 5.73
CA PRO A 131 3.92 -13.14 6.63
C PRO A 131 5.19 -12.38 6.22
N SER A 132 5.30 -12.00 4.95
CA SER A 132 6.47 -11.31 4.40
C SER A 132 6.16 -9.95 3.78
N SER A 133 4.91 -9.52 3.79
CA SER A 133 4.47 -8.32 3.06
C SER A 133 3.59 -7.37 3.89
N THR A 134 3.21 -7.77 5.11
CA THR A 134 2.48 -6.91 6.03
C THR A 134 3.44 -5.98 6.78
N TYR A 135 3.19 -4.69 6.64
CA TYR A 135 3.89 -3.62 7.35
C TYR A 135 2.88 -2.76 8.08
N THR A 136 3.29 -2.20 9.22
CA THR A 136 2.45 -1.33 10.05
C THR A 136 3.31 -0.12 10.44
N CYS A 137 2.78 1.10 10.60
CA CYS A 137 3.49 2.16 11.34
C CYS A 137 2.65 2.74 12.50
N PRO A 138 3.26 3.31 13.57
CA PRO A 138 2.52 4.00 14.62
C PRO A 138 1.58 5.08 14.05
N GLY A 139 0.52 5.39 14.79
CA GLY A 139 -0.36 6.50 14.43
C GLY A 139 0.42 7.79 14.22
N GLY A 140 0.02 8.58 13.22
CA GLY A 140 0.67 9.85 12.89
C GLY A 140 1.99 9.72 12.12
N THR A 141 2.39 8.50 11.74
CA THR A 141 3.57 8.32 10.89
C THR A 141 3.33 8.92 9.51
N ASN A 142 4.25 9.75 9.03
CA ASN A 142 4.25 10.25 7.66
C ASN A 142 4.89 9.23 6.70
N TYR A 143 4.44 9.22 5.45
CA TYR A 143 4.86 8.26 4.44
C TYR A 143 5.41 8.94 3.19
N HIS A 144 6.38 8.29 2.55
CA HIS A 144 6.93 8.72 1.26
C HIS A 144 6.74 7.61 0.23
N VAL A 145 5.89 7.87 -0.77
CA VAL A 145 5.67 6.99 -1.93
C VAL A 145 6.49 7.53 -3.09
N ILE A 146 7.27 6.67 -3.73
CA ILE A 146 8.17 7.07 -4.80
C ILE A 146 7.92 6.19 -6.01
N PHE A 147 7.56 6.80 -7.14
CA PHE A 147 7.53 6.13 -8.43
C PHE A 147 8.95 6.13 -9.03
N CYS A 148 9.37 4.97 -9.53
CA CYS A 148 10.74 4.70 -10.02
C CYS A 148 11.82 5.03 -8.95
N PRO A 149 11.79 4.35 -7.79
CA PRO A 149 12.60 4.69 -6.61
C PRO A 149 14.11 4.63 -6.83
#